data_AF-H3BIZ1-F1
#
_entry.id   AF-H3BIZ1-F1
#
_cell.length_a   1.000
_cell.length_b   1.000
_cell.length_c   1.000
_cell.angle_alpha   90.00
_cell.angle_beta   90.00
_cell.angle_gamma   90.00
#
_symmetry.space_group_name_H-M   'P 1'
#
loop_
_entity.id
_entity.type
_entity.pdbx_description
1 polymer ?
#
loop_
_entity_poly.entity_id
_entity_poly.type
_entity_poly.pdbx_seq_one_letter_code
_entity_poly.pdbx_strand_id
1 'polypeptide(L)' 'MWSRMNRAAEEFYARLRQEFNEEKKGASKDPFIYEADVQVQLISKGQPSLLKTILNENDSVFLVEKVAVNWALYHGSQS' A
#
# COMPACT_ATOMS: atom_id res chain seq x y z
N MET A 1 -11.64 -15.25 19.47
CA MET A 1 -10.79 -14.05 19.26
C MET A 1 -9.63 -14.36 18.32
N TRP A 2 -8.87 -15.44 18.57
CA TRP A 2 -7.74 -15.85 17.72
C TRP A 2 -8.06 -16.21 16.26
N SER A 3 -9.18 -16.89 16.00
CA SER A 3 -9.60 -17.23 14.63
C SER A 3 -9.87 -15.99 13.76
N ARG A 4 -10.29 -14.87 14.35
CA ARG A 4 -10.47 -13.59 13.65
C ARG A 4 -9.13 -12.91 13.36
N MET A 5 -8.16 -12.99 14.28
CA MET A 5 -6.81 -12.46 14.06
C MET A 5 -6.07 -13.23 12.96
N ASN A 6 -6.21 -14.56 12.93
CA ASN A 6 -5.65 -15.38 11.85
C ASN A 6 -6.25 -15.00 10.49
N ARG A 7 -7.57 -14.77 10.45
CA ARG A 7 -8.25 -14.32 9.24
C ARG A 7 -7.80 -12.95 8.75
N ALA A 8 -7.63 -11.97 9.65
CA ALA A 8 -7.17 -10.64 9.27
C ALA A 8 -5.75 -10.66 8.67
N ALA A 9 -4.86 -11.50 9.21
CA ALA A 9 -3.52 -11.69 8.67
C ALA A 9 -3.54 -12.38 7.30
N GLU A 10 -4.38 -13.40 7.12
CA GLU A 10 -4.58 -14.07 5.84
C GLU A 10 -5.12 -13.13 4.76
N GLU A 11 -6.14 -12.34 5.09
CA GLU A 11 -6.74 -11.35 4.18
C GLU A 11 -5.72 -10.27 3.78
N PHE A 12 -4.94 -9.78 4.75
CA PHE A 12 -3.89 -8.80 4.48
C PHE A 12 -2.79 -9.38 3.58
N TYR A 13 -2.29 -10.57 3.89
CA TYR A 13 -1.28 -11.24 3.07
C TYR A 13 -1.79 -11.52 1.65
N ALA A 14 -3.04 -11.98 1.51
CA ALA A 14 -3.65 -12.20 0.21
C ALA A 14 -3.68 -10.91 -0.62
N ARG A 15 -3.99 -9.77 0.03
CA ARG A 15 -4.00 -8.48 -0.66
C ARG A 15 -2.60 -8.03 -1.08
N LEU A 16 -1.60 -8.10 -0.20
CA LEU A 16 -0.21 -7.79 -0.56
C LEU A 16 0.28 -8.64 -1.73
N ARG A 17 -0.01 -9.95 -1.68
CA ARG A 17 0.37 -10.89 -2.75
C ARG A 17 -0.30 -10.55 -4.07
N GLN A 18 -1.55 -10.10 -4.04
CA GLN A 18 -2.25 -9.64 -5.25
C GLN A 18 -1.55 -8.42 -5.85
N GLU A 19 -1.25 -7.39 -5.05
CA GLU A 19 -0.57 -6.18 -5.54
C GLU A 19 0.81 -6.51 -6.14
N PHE A 20 1.58 -7.39 -5.49
CA PHE A 20 2.88 -7.85 -6.01
C PHE A 20 2.76 -8.57 -7.35
N ASN A 21 1.77 -9.46 -7.52
CA ASN A 21 1.57 -10.18 -8.77
C ASN A 21 1.12 -9.26 -9.90
N GLU A 22 0.36 -8.20 -9.58
CA GLU A 22 -0.12 -7.23 -10.56
C GLU A 22 0.99 -6.29 -11.02
N GLU A 23 1.89 -5.90 -10.12
CA GLU A 23 3.11 -5.16 -10.45
C GLU A 23 3.99 -5.91 -11.44
N LYS A 24 4.13 -7.23 -11.27
CA LYS A 24 4.87 -8.10 -12.21
C LYS A 24 4.25 -8.13 -13.60
N LYS A 25 2.96 -7.80 -13.74
CA LYS A 25 2.27 -7.65 -15.03
C LYS A 25 2.45 -6.25 -15.64
N GLY A 26 3.20 -5.36 -14.98
CA GLY A 26 3.44 -3.98 -15.40
C GLY A 26 2.30 -3.03 -15.02
N ALA A 27 1.34 -3.44 -14.19
CA ALA A 27 0.29 -2.57 -13.71
C ALA A 27 0.81 -1.73 -12.53
N SER A 28 1.01 -0.44 -12.76
CA SER A 28 1.15 0.51 -11.65
C SER A 28 -0.20 0.66 -10.97
N LYS A 29 -0.26 0.44 -9.66
CA LYS A 29 -1.49 0.55 -8.88
C LYS A 29 -1.37 1.63 -7.82
N ASP A 30 -2.47 2.34 -7.66
CA ASP A 30 -2.65 3.30 -6.58
C ASP A 30 -2.57 2.59 -5.21
N PRO A 31 -2.21 3.32 -4.14
CA PRO A 31 -2.26 2.80 -2.79
C PRO A 31 -3.66 2.25 -2.46
N PHE A 32 -3.72 1.12 -1.76
CA PHE A 32 -4.99 0.59 -1.26
C PHE A 32 -5.15 0.90 0.24
N ILE A 33 -6.40 1.07 0.68
CA ILE A 33 -6.74 1.25 2.08
C ILE A 33 -6.83 -0.14 2.74
N TYR A 34 -5.98 -0.39 3.74
CA TYR A 34 -6.02 -1.62 4.54
C TYR A 34 -6.98 -1.48 5.72
N GLU A 35 -6.87 -0.37 6.45
CA GLU A 35 -7.72 0.01 7.57
C GLU A 35 -8.12 1.48 7.40
N ALA A 36 -9.14 1.96 8.15
CA ALA A 36 -9.78 3.28 7.93
C ALA A 36 -8.82 4.45 7.69
N ASP A 37 -7.66 4.46 8.35
CA ASP A 37 -6.63 5.47 8.21
C ASP A 37 -5.26 4.90 7.84
N VAL A 38 -5.17 3.66 7.34
CA VAL A 38 -3.91 3.02 6.93
C VAL A 38 -3.98 2.65 5.45
N GLN A 39 -3.07 3.22 4.67
CA GLN A 39 -2.86 2.86 3.26
C GLN A 39 -1.59 2.05 3.09
N VAL A 40 -1.58 1.26 2.02
CA VAL A 40 -0.43 0.47 1.60
C VAL A 40 -0.17 0.67 0.13
N GLN A 41 1.08 0.97 -0.22
CA GLN A 41 1.55 1.12 -1.59
C GLN A 41 2.74 0.20 -1.84
N LEU A 42 2.74 -0.49 -2.98
CA LEU A 42 3.93 -1.16 -3.48
C LEU A 42 4.77 -0.16 -4.27
N ILE A 43 6.00 0.07 -3.82
CA ILE A 43 6.99 0.84 -4.56
C ILE A 43 7.82 -0.16 -5.35
N SER A 44 7.74 -0.10 -6.68
CA SER A 44 8.53 -0.96 -7.55
C SER A 44 9.99 -0.54 -7.59
N LYS A 45 10.86 -1.51 -7.87
CA LYS A 45 12.24 -1.27 -8.26
C LYS A 45 12.30 -0.22 -9.37
N GLY A 46 13.17 0.76 -9.19
CA GLY A 46 13.32 1.87 -10.15
C GLY A 46 12.38 3.06 -9.95
N GLN A 47 11.26 2.93 -9.23
CA GLN A 47 10.40 4.09 -8.93
C GLN A 47 11.07 5.07 -7.96
N PRO A 48 10.87 6.39 -8.09
CA PRO A 48 11.37 7.36 -7.13
C PRO A 48 10.70 7.15 -5.76
N SER A 49 11.50 7.05 -4.69
CA SER A 49 10.98 7.01 -3.32
C SER A 49 11.97 7.63 -2.35
N LEU A 50 11.45 8.20 -1.26
CA LEU A 50 12.29 8.72 -0.16
C LEU A 50 13.13 7.62 0.49
N LEU A 51 12.63 6.38 0.48
CA LEU A 51 13.35 5.22 0.99
C LEU A 51 14.67 4.99 0.25
N LYS A 52 14.73 5.24 -1.06
CA LYS A 52 16.00 5.17 -1.81
C LYS A 52 17.02 6.19 -1.32
N THR A 53 16.56 7.39 -0.96
CA THR A 53 17.42 8.46 -0.44
C THR A 53 17.98 8.12 0.94
N ILE A 54 17.26 7.35 1.76
CA ILE A 54 17.63 7.04 3.14
C ILE A 54 18.39 5.71 3.25
N LEU A 55 17.90 4.66 2.57
CA LEU A 55 18.39 3.29 2.72
C LEU A 55 19.40 2.88 1.64
N ASN A 56 19.55 3.67 0.56
CA ASN A 56 20.39 3.34 -0.61
C ASN A 56 20.07 1.95 -1.25
N GLU A 57 18.89 1.41 -0.93
CA GLU A 57 18.36 0.17 -1.48
C GLU A 57 17.37 0.48 -2.59
N ASN A 58 17.36 -0.35 -3.64
CA ASN A 58 16.53 -0.17 -4.83
C ASN A 58 15.52 -1.31 -5.02
N ASP A 59 15.23 -2.06 -3.97
CA ASP A 59 14.31 -3.19 -4.03
C ASP A 59 12.85 -2.75 -3.99
N SER A 60 11.97 -3.66 -4.42
CA SER A 60 10.53 -3.42 -4.32
C SER A 60 10.09 -3.56 -2.87
N VAL A 61 9.38 -2.56 -2.35
CA VAL A 61 8.99 -2.49 -0.93
C VAL A 61 7.53 -2.10 -0.78
N PHE A 62 6.86 -2.69 0.21
CA PHE A 62 5.55 -2.20 0.63
C PHE A 62 5.74 -1.07 1.63
N LEU A 63 5.24 0.10 1.28
CA LEU A 63 5.16 1.26 2.17
C LEU A 63 3.78 1.28 2.81
N VAL A 64 3.74 1.29 4.15
CA VAL A 64 2.51 1.34 4.94
C VAL A 64 2.49 2.67 5.68
N GLU A 65 1.46 3.48 5.44
CA GLU A 65 1.38 4.85 5.93
C GLU A 65 0.00 5.16 6.49
N LYS A 66 -0.05 6.08 7.45
CA LYS A 66 -1.32 6.65 7.91
C LYS A 66 -1.83 7.63 6.86
N VAL A 67 -3.08 7.48 6.43
CA VAL A 67 -3.74 8.41 5.50
C VAL A 67 -3.90 9.76 6.19
N ALA A 68 -3.38 10.82 5.57
CA ALA A 68 -3.67 12.18 5.99
C ALA A 68 -5.15 12.49 5.68
N VAL A 69 -5.95 12.69 6.73
CA VAL A 69 -7.39 13.01 6.67
C VAL A 69 -7.71 14.19 5.72
N ASN A 70 -6.73 15.04 5.42
CA ASN A 70 -6.89 16.19 4.52
C ASN A 70 -7.15 15.82 3.05
N TRP A 71 -6.77 14.61 2.60
CA TRP A 71 -7.07 14.13 1.24
C TRP A 71 -8.54 13.75 1.03
N ALA A 72 -9.24 13.36 2.11
CA ALA A 72 -10.66 12.98 2.04
C ALA A 72 -11.59 14.20 1.82
N LEU A 73 -11.18 15.40 2.27
CA LEU A 73 -11.93 16.64 2.05
C LEU A 73 -11.78 17.21 0.63
N TYR A 74 -10.66 16.91 -0.05
CA TYR A 74 -10.41 17.45 -1.40
C TYR A 74 -11.13 16.69 -2.52
N HIS A 75 -11.38 15.38 -2.36
CA HIS A 75 -12.09 14.58 -3.37
C HIS A 75 -13.59 14.37 -3.08
N GLY A 76 -14.07 14.73 -1.87
CA GLY A 76 -15.49 14.70 -1.52
C GLY A 76 -16.31 15.91 -1.99
N SER A 77 -15.71 16.81 -2.78
CA SER A 77 -16.36 18.04 -3.27
C SER A 77 -16.35 18.14 -4.80
N GLN A 78 -16.62 17.02 -5.49
CA GLN A 78 -17.23 17.11 -6.83
C GLN A 78 -18.70 16.70 -6.69
N SER A 79 -19.52 17.74 -6.60
CA SER A 79 -21.00 17.73 -6.70
C SER A 79 -21.47 17.20 -8.05
#